data_AF-T0SIR6-F1
#
_entry.id   AF-T0SIR6-F1
#
_cell.length_a   1.000
_cell.length_b   1.000
_cell.length_c   1.000
_cell.angle_alpha   90.00
_cell.angle_beta   90.00
_cell.angle_gamma   90.00
#
_symmetry.space_group_name_H-M   'P 1'
#
loop_
_entity.id
_entity.type
_entity.pdbx_description
1 polymer ?
#
loop_
_entity_poly.entity_id
_entity_poly.type
_entity_poly.pdbx_seq_one_letter_code
_entity_poly.pdbx_strand_id
1 'polypeptide(L)'
;MASKLSLAFLVHDFAPPSSCPQSPETSTMGLRSPRVSPLMAKTRSPPAPRSRPCKHAGCTKFAVTRGHCIAHGGGKRCSVADCPSGAKTNGLCWKHGGSKTCSFPNCSNRSKTYGVCWSHGGGKQCGEAGCTKTALRHGLCWAHGGGKRCRADGCQRPAYERNDNLCDVHCSKKKHRSAPY
;
A
#
# COMPACT_ATOMS: atom_id res chain seq x y z
N MET A 1 -60.38 -14.69 29.67
CA MET A 1 -59.13 -13.96 29.34
C MET A 1 -58.78 -14.29 27.90
N ALA A 2 -58.50 -13.24 27.13
CA ALA A 2 -58.75 -13.14 25.70
C ALA A 2 -57.74 -13.89 24.79
N SER A 3 -58.21 -14.05 23.56
CA SER A 3 -57.82 -14.97 22.51
C SER A 3 -56.48 -14.67 21.83
N LYS A 4 -55.90 -15.76 21.30
CA LYS A 4 -54.77 -15.82 20.36
C LYS A 4 -55.05 -14.95 19.12
N LEU A 5 -54.07 -14.15 18.70
CA LEU A 5 -54.06 -13.54 17.37
C LEU A 5 -52.79 -13.96 16.63
N SER A 6 -53.04 -14.69 15.54
CA SER A 6 -52.09 -15.09 14.51
C SER A 6 -51.82 -13.88 13.60
N LEU A 7 -50.55 -13.54 13.38
CA LEU A 7 -50.17 -12.49 12.44
C LEU A 7 -49.83 -13.15 11.09
N ALA A 8 -50.77 -13.10 10.15
CA ALA A 8 -50.56 -13.51 8.77
C ALA A 8 -49.85 -12.39 8.00
N PHE A 9 -48.84 -12.80 7.23
CA PHE A 9 -48.09 -12.02 6.26
C PHE A 9 -49.01 -11.44 5.18
N LEU A 10 -48.95 -10.12 4.97
CA LEU A 10 -49.46 -9.47 3.76
C LEU A 10 -48.29 -9.11 2.86
N VAL A 11 -48.18 -9.87 1.77
CA VAL A 11 -47.31 -9.62 0.63
C VAL A 11 -47.93 -8.45 -0.14
N HIS A 12 -47.18 -7.35 -0.31
CA HIS A 12 -47.57 -6.27 -1.23
C HIS A 12 -46.66 -6.33 -2.45
N ASP A 13 -47.29 -6.63 -3.58
CA ASP A 13 -46.85 -6.41 -4.96
C ASP A 13 -46.32 -4.98 -5.15
N PHE A 14 -45.05 -4.86 -5.57
CA PHE A 14 -44.50 -3.62 -6.14
C PHE A 14 -44.04 -3.92 -7.56
N ALA A 15 -44.90 -3.56 -8.52
CA ALA A 15 -44.60 -3.56 -9.94
C ALA A 15 -43.52 -2.51 -10.28
N PRO A 16 -42.65 -2.76 -11.28
CA PRO A 16 -41.62 -1.81 -11.73
C PRO A 16 -42.17 -0.83 -12.78
N PRO A 17 -41.80 0.47 -12.75
CA PRO A 17 -42.02 1.34 -13.88
C PRO A 17 -40.87 1.24 -14.89
N SER A 18 -41.30 0.95 -16.12
CA SER A 18 -40.58 0.93 -17.37
C SER A 18 -40.13 2.32 -17.84
N SER A 19 -39.08 2.30 -18.67
CA SER A 19 -38.71 3.24 -19.76
C SER A 19 -38.11 4.61 -19.43
N CYS A 20 -36.86 4.76 -19.86
CA CYS A 20 -36.23 6.02 -20.26
C CYS A 20 -36.80 6.50 -21.62
N PRO A 21 -37.05 7.81 -21.79
CA PRO A 21 -37.07 8.47 -23.08
C PRO A 21 -35.89 9.42 -23.30
N GLN A 22 -35.69 9.72 -24.58
CA GLN A 22 -34.53 10.28 -25.26
C GLN A 22 -34.33 11.79 -25.04
N SER A 23 -33.10 12.24 -25.29
CA SER A 23 -32.73 13.59 -25.75
C SER A 23 -33.34 13.84 -27.15
N PRO A 24 -33.48 15.07 -27.71
CA PRO A 24 -32.52 16.20 -27.74
C PRO A 24 -33.24 17.53 -27.35
N GLU A 25 -32.61 18.71 -27.32
CA GLU A 25 -32.45 19.65 -28.45
C GLU A 25 -31.28 20.61 -28.19
N THR A 26 -30.71 21.09 -29.30
CA THR A 26 -29.57 21.98 -29.47
C THR A 26 -29.81 23.45 -29.11
N SER A 27 -28.81 24.14 -28.55
CA SER A 27 -28.66 25.60 -28.67
C SER A 27 -27.21 26.08 -28.57
N THR A 28 -26.70 26.46 -29.74
CA THR A 28 -26.03 27.73 -30.06
C THR A 28 -24.76 28.15 -29.30
N MET A 29 -23.63 27.83 -29.94
CA MET A 29 -22.46 28.66 -30.27
C MET A 29 -22.01 29.76 -29.28
N GLY A 30 -20.88 29.48 -28.61
CA GLY A 30 -19.95 30.49 -28.12
C GLY A 30 -18.50 30.03 -28.34
N LEU A 31 -17.93 30.34 -29.50
CA LEU A 31 -16.51 30.06 -29.77
C LEU A 31 -15.64 30.93 -28.85
N ARG A 32 -15.04 30.31 -27.83
CA ARG A 32 -13.89 30.87 -27.11
C ARG A 32 -12.63 30.28 -27.72
N SER A 33 -11.75 31.15 -28.21
CA SER A 33 -10.44 30.80 -28.76
C SER A 33 -9.66 29.87 -27.82
N PRO A 34 -9.05 28.79 -28.31
CA PRO A 34 -8.05 28.08 -27.54
C PRO A 34 -6.80 28.96 -27.45
N ARG A 35 -6.50 29.51 -26.27
CA ARG A 35 -5.12 29.95 -25.98
C ARG A 35 -4.25 28.71 -26.02
N VAL A 36 -3.57 28.49 -27.13
CA VAL A 36 -2.46 27.55 -27.21
C VAL A 36 -1.39 28.10 -26.26
N SER A 37 -1.35 27.55 -25.05
CA SER A 37 -0.28 27.87 -24.12
C SER A 37 1.02 27.33 -24.70
N PRO A 38 2.12 28.11 -24.75
CA PRO A 38 3.38 27.61 -25.24
C PRO A 38 3.76 26.39 -24.40
N LEU A 39 3.95 25.24 -25.04
CA LEU A 39 4.57 24.07 -24.44
C LEU A 39 5.98 24.49 -24.01
N MET A 40 6.11 24.87 -22.74
CA MET A 40 7.38 25.13 -22.09
C MET A 40 8.26 23.90 -22.30
N ALA A 41 9.30 24.04 -23.12
CA ALA A 41 10.27 22.98 -23.39
C ALA A 41 10.90 22.57 -22.06
N LYS A 42 10.66 21.32 -21.66
CA LYS A 42 11.21 20.73 -20.44
C LYS A 42 12.71 20.53 -20.66
N THR A 43 13.52 21.50 -20.27
CA THR A 43 14.98 21.40 -20.29
C THR A 43 15.36 20.12 -19.54
N ARG A 44 15.97 19.16 -20.25
CA ARG A 44 16.45 17.91 -19.65
C ARG A 44 17.57 18.30 -18.67
N SER A 45 17.32 18.14 -17.37
CA SER A 45 18.35 18.32 -16.36
C SER A 45 19.58 17.46 -16.72
N PRO A 46 20.81 17.96 -16.50
CA PRO A 46 22.02 17.18 -16.78
C PRO A 46 22.02 15.84 -16.02
N PRO A 47 22.65 14.80 -16.57
CA PRO A 47 22.72 13.49 -15.93
C PRO A 47 23.37 13.62 -14.55
N ALA A 48 22.76 13.01 -13.54
CA ALA A 48 23.24 13.06 -12.17
C ALA A 48 24.72 12.61 -12.07
N PRO A 49 25.53 13.25 -11.21
CA PRO A 49 26.92 12.87 -11.05
C PRO A 49 27.02 11.39 -10.62
N ARG A 50 27.93 10.64 -11.26
CA ARG A 50 28.23 9.25 -10.90
C ARG A 50 28.55 9.17 -9.41
N SER A 51 27.83 8.32 -8.68
CA SER A 51 27.97 8.19 -7.23
C SER A 51 29.40 7.80 -6.87
N ARG A 52 30.12 8.68 -6.16
CA ARG A 52 31.51 8.48 -5.75
C ARG A 52 31.60 7.37 -4.69
N PRO A 53 32.70 6.60 -4.63
CA PRO A 53 32.90 5.62 -3.57
C PRO A 53 33.08 6.31 -2.21
N CYS A 54 32.79 5.57 -1.13
CA CYS A 54 33.03 6.00 0.24
C CYS A 54 34.53 6.15 0.51
N LYS A 55 34.94 7.26 1.13
CA LYS A 55 36.34 7.56 1.49
C LYS A 55 36.93 6.67 2.58
N HIS A 56 36.10 5.89 3.26
CA HIS A 56 36.56 4.98 4.30
C HIS A 56 37.34 3.81 3.68
N ALA A 57 38.53 3.54 4.20
CA ALA A 57 39.42 2.48 3.70
C ALA A 57 38.69 1.13 3.61
N GLY A 58 38.80 0.46 2.45
CA GLY A 58 38.15 -0.83 2.22
C GLY A 58 36.62 -0.80 2.04
N CYS A 59 35.97 0.36 2.00
CA CYS A 59 34.53 0.45 1.80
C CYS A 59 34.14 0.47 0.32
N THR A 60 33.43 -0.56 -0.15
CA THR A 60 32.90 -0.65 -1.53
C THR A 60 31.57 0.10 -1.74
N LYS A 61 30.99 0.66 -0.67
CA LYS A 61 29.71 1.38 -0.74
C LYS A 61 29.91 2.78 -1.33
N PHE A 62 28.87 3.30 -1.96
CA PHE A 62 28.86 4.67 -2.46
C PHE A 62 28.67 5.70 -1.34
N ALA A 63 29.33 6.84 -1.52
CA ALA A 63 29.18 8.01 -0.68
C ALA A 63 27.82 8.66 -0.91
N VAL A 64 27.14 9.02 0.18
CA VAL A 64 25.88 9.75 0.15
C VAL A 64 26.17 11.24 0.36
N THR A 65 26.76 11.58 1.50
CA THR A 65 27.15 12.94 1.86
C THR A 65 28.52 12.92 2.51
N ARG A 66 29.26 14.04 2.49
CA ARG A 66 30.57 14.19 3.15
C ARG A 66 31.60 13.14 2.71
N GLY A 67 31.45 12.56 1.53
CA GLY A 67 32.34 11.49 1.03
C GLY A 67 32.19 10.15 1.74
N HIS A 68 31.16 9.94 2.56
CA HIS A 68 30.96 8.70 3.31
C HIS A 68 29.63 8.03 2.95
N CYS A 69 29.58 6.70 3.08
CA CYS A 69 28.33 5.95 2.96
C CYS A 69 27.47 6.10 4.22
N ILE A 70 26.23 5.59 4.21
CA ILE A 70 25.30 5.70 5.37
C ILE A 70 25.93 5.14 6.65
N ALA A 71 26.62 4.00 6.56
CA ALA A 71 27.26 3.35 7.70
C ALA A 71 28.41 4.18 8.27
N HIS A 72 29.18 4.86 7.41
CA HIS A 72 30.35 5.65 7.80
C HIS A 72 30.05 7.15 7.99
N GLY A 73 28.78 7.52 8.22
CA GLY A 73 28.43 8.91 8.58
C GLY A 73 27.96 9.81 7.43
N GLY A 74 27.68 9.24 6.25
CA GLY A 74 27.11 9.96 5.11
C GLY A 74 25.62 10.31 5.24
N GLY A 75 24.91 9.73 6.22
CA GLY A 75 23.52 10.04 6.53
C GLY A 75 23.38 11.08 7.63
N LYS A 76 22.29 11.88 7.60
CA LYS A 76 21.92 12.76 8.72
C LYS A 76 21.59 11.92 9.96
N ARG A 77 22.17 12.26 11.11
CA ARG A 77 21.87 11.60 12.39
C ARG A 77 20.68 12.26 13.07
N CYS A 78 20.02 11.52 13.95
CA CYS A 78 18.97 12.05 14.80
C CYS A 78 19.50 13.20 15.65
N SER A 79 18.74 14.28 15.78
CA SER A 79 19.11 15.45 16.61
C SER A 79 19.07 15.18 18.12
N VAL A 80 18.57 14.02 18.55
CA VAL A 80 18.55 13.62 19.96
C VAL A 80 19.94 13.11 20.32
N ALA A 81 20.48 13.60 21.45
CA ALA A 81 21.78 13.19 21.98
C ALA A 81 21.89 11.66 22.08
N ASP A 82 23.07 11.13 21.78
CA ASP A 82 23.42 9.71 21.87
C ASP A 82 22.52 8.75 21.05
N CYS A 83 21.76 9.26 20.08
CA CYS A 83 20.95 8.41 19.21
C CYS A 83 21.77 7.94 17.99
N PRO A 84 22.06 6.63 17.84
CA PRO A 84 22.80 6.12 16.69
C PRO A 84 21.95 6.09 15.41
N SER A 85 20.63 6.31 15.53
CA SER A 85 19.71 6.20 14.41
C SER A 85 19.81 7.37 13.44
N GLY A 86 19.64 7.09 12.15
CA GLY A 86 19.54 8.12 11.12
C GLY A 86 18.24 8.92 11.22
N ALA A 87 18.32 10.22 10.95
CA ALA A 87 17.17 11.09 10.82
C ALA A 87 16.36 10.73 9.56
N LYS A 88 15.03 10.81 9.68
CA LYS A 88 14.08 10.59 8.58
C LYS A 88 13.41 11.89 8.19
N THR A 89 12.68 12.51 9.10
CA THR A 89 12.02 13.80 8.92
C THR A 89 12.33 14.71 10.10
N ASN A 90 12.39 16.03 9.87
CA ASN A 90 12.64 17.03 10.91
C ASN A 90 13.91 16.79 11.75
N GLY A 91 14.94 16.17 11.16
CA GLY A 91 16.17 15.83 11.89
C GLY A 91 16.01 14.70 12.91
N LEU A 92 14.85 14.06 13.01
CA LEU A 92 14.56 13.05 14.03
C LEU A 92 14.46 11.65 13.41
N CYS A 93 14.82 10.63 14.19
CA CYS A 93 14.67 9.24 13.80
C CYS A 93 13.23 8.76 14.04
N TRP A 94 12.88 7.57 13.56
CA TRP A 94 11.54 7.01 13.71
C TRP A 94 11.10 6.82 15.17
N LYS A 95 12.02 6.67 16.12
CA LYS A 95 11.71 6.57 17.56
C LYS A 95 11.46 7.95 18.20
N HIS A 96 12.11 8.99 17.67
CA HIS A 96 12.10 10.33 18.24
C HIS A 96 11.21 11.32 17.45
N GLY A 97 10.17 10.84 16.76
CA GLY A 97 9.23 11.73 16.04
C GLY A 97 9.55 12.00 14.57
N GLY A 98 10.52 11.28 13.98
CA GLY A 98 10.82 11.28 12.55
C GLY A 98 9.77 10.58 11.67
N SER A 99 8.51 10.66 12.06
CA SER A 99 7.37 10.09 11.35
C SER A 99 6.07 10.79 11.73
N LYS A 100 5.14 10.91 10.80
CA LYS A 100 3.80 11.46 11.05
C LYS A 100 2.93 10.42 11.77
N THR A 101 2.20 10.83 12.79
CA THR A 101 1.16 10.03 13.45
C THR A 101 -0.07 9.89 12.55
N CYS A 102 -0.91 8.90 12.84
CA CYS A 102 -2.18 8.72 12.17
C CYS A 102 -3.13 9.87 12.50
N SER A 103 -3.75 10.48 11.49
CA SER A 103 -4.70 11.58 11.65
C SER A 103 -6.04 11.16 12.27
N PHE A 104 -6.31 9.86 12.38
CA PHE A 104 -7.53 9.35 13.02
C PHE A 104 -7.53 9.64 14.54
N PRO A 105 -8.66 10.09 15.11
CA PRO A 105 -8.74 10.44 16.52
C PRO A 105 -8.35 9.25 17.41
N ASN A 106 -7.59 9.54 18.48
CA ASN A 106 -7.12 8.54 19.46
C ASN A 106 -6.24 7.42 18.87
N CYS A 107 -5.64 7.62 17.69
CA CYS A 107 -4.73 6.65 17.09
C CYS A 107 -3.26 7.04 17.29
N SER A 108 -2.54 6.28 18.11
CA SER A 108 -1.10 6.43 18.32
C SER A 108 -0.24 5.76 17.22
N ASN A 109 -0.87 5.08 16.26
CA ASN A 109 -0.15 4.42 15.18
C ASN A 109 0.49 5.43 14.23
N ARG A 110 1.55 5.00 13.55
CA ARG A 110 2.22 5.79 12.51
C ARG A 110 1.40 5.82 11.22
N SER A 111 1.28 7.01 10.64
CA SER A 111 0.69 7.15 9.30
C SER A 111 1.59 6.58 8.21
N LYS A 112 0.95 6.08 7.16
CA LYS A 112 1.59 5.57 5.95
C LYS A 112 1.26 6.52 4.81
N THR A 113 0.39 6.13 3.90
CA THR A 113 -0.17 7.04 2.88
C THR A 113 -1.42 7.74 3.43
N TYR A 114 -1.78 8.86 2.81
CA TYR A 114 -3.01 9.60 3.14
C TYR A 114 -3.13 10.09 4.59
N GLY A 115 -2.03 10.15 5.35
CA GLY A 115 -2.04 10.61 6.75
C GLY A 115 -2.61 9.61 7.75
N VAL A 116 -2.97 8.39 7.33
CA VAL A 116 -3.59 7.37 8.20
C VAL A 116 -2.73 6.10 8.30
N CYS A 117 -2.91 5.32 9.36
CA CYS A 117 -2.18 4.07 9.58
C CYS A 117 -2.80 2.90 8.80
N TRP A 118 -2.19 1.71 8.86
CA TRP A 118 -2.67 0.53 8.13
C TRP A 118 -4.12 0.15 8.46
N SER A 119 -4.50 0.19 9.75
CA SER A 119 -5.86 -0.14 10.19
C SER A 119 -6.90 0.89 9.74
N HIS A 120 -6.48 2.12 9.44
CA HIS A 120 -7.35 3.22 9.01
C HIS A 120 -7.21 3.52 7.51
N GLY A 121 -6.69 2.59 6.70
CA GLY A 121 -6.66 2.72 5.23
C GLY A 121 -5.38 3.33 4.66
N GLY A 122 -4.28 3.41 5.41
CA GLY A 122 -2.98 3.89 4.94
C GLY A 122 -2.23 2.93 4.01
N GLY A 123 -2.90 1.90 3.49
CA GLY A 123 -2.35 0.96 2.51
C GLY A 123 -3.00 1.15 1.13
N LYS A 124 -2.31 0.70 0.08
CA LYS A 124 -2.87 0.71 -1.28
C LYS A 124 -4.11 -0.19 -1.33
N GLN A 125 -5.19 0.23 -1.97
CA GLN A 125 -6.37 -0.62 -2.19
C GLN A 125 -6.10 -1.69 -3.26
N CYS A 126 -6.84 -2.79 -3.18
CA CYS A 126 -6.87 -3.84 -4.17
C CYS A 126 -7.27 -3.26 -5.53
N GLY A 127 -6.59 -3.68 -6.60
CA GLY A 127 -6.88 -3.23 -7.97
C GLY A 127 -8.16 -3.81 -8.59
N GLU A 128 -8.87 -4.68 -7.87
CA GLU A 128 -10.14 -5.26 -8.34
C GLU A 128 -11.28 -4.27 -8.13
N ALA A 129 -12.16 -4.16 -9.13
CA ALA A 129 -13.28 -3.25 -9.10
C ALA A 129 -14.19 -3.54 -7.89
N GLY A 130 -14.50 -2.52 -7.10
CA GLY A 130 -15.33 -2.65 -5.90
C GLY A 130 -14.64 -3.28 -4.68
N CYS A 131 -13.34 -3.61 -4.75
CA CYS A 131 -12.64 -4.21 -3.62
C CYS A 131 -12.02 -3.14 -2.70
N THR A 132 -12.54 -3.01 -1.49
CA THR A 132 -12.01 -2.08 -0.46
C THR A 132 -10.84 -2.66 0.36
N LYS A 133 -10.48 -3.94 0.12
CA LYS A 133 -9.41 -4.60 0.86
C LYS A 133 -8.06 -4.02 0.49
N THR A 134 -7.14 -4.01 1.45
CA THR A 134 -5.77 -3.56 1.22
C THR A 134 -5.02 -4.56 0.34
N ALA A 135 -4.29 -4.04 -0.64
CA ALA A 135 -3.38 -4.79 -1.48
C ALA A 135 -2.14 -5.22 -0.69
N LEU A 136 -1.74 -6.49 -0.86
CA LEU A 136 -0.53 -7.04 -0.25
C LEU A 136 0.63 -7.01 -1.25
N ARG A 137 0.53 -7.81 -2.32
CA ARG A 137 1.51 -7.91 -3.41
C ARG A 137 0.78 -7.81 -4.75
N HIS A 138 1.50 -7.40 -5.79
CA HIS A 138 0.95 -7.26 -7.15
C HIS A 138 -0.28 -6.34 -7.25
N GLY A 139 -0.48 -5.44 -6.29
CA GLY A 139 -1.63 -4.54 -6.25
C GLY A 139 -2.96 -5.22 -5.90
N LEU A 140 -2.96 -6.49 -5.46
CA LEU A 140 -4.16 -7.27 -5.18
C LEU A 140 -4.23 -7.64 -3.69
N CYS A 141 -5.43 -7.89 -3.18
CA CYS A 141 -5.64 -8.37 -1.81
C CYS A 141 -5.43 -9.89 -1.73
N TRP A 142 -5.44 -10.45 -0.52
CA TRP A 142 -5.28 -11.90 -0.30
C TRP A 142 -6.24 -12.76 -1.15
N ALA A 143 -7.52 -12.36 -1.21
CA ALA A 143 -8.55 -13.09 -1.94
C ALA A 143 -8.32 -13.05 -3.46
N HIS A 144 -7.86 -11.90 -3.97
CA HIS A 144 -7.65 -11.65 -5.40
C HIS A 144 -6.20 -11.93 -5.86
N GLY A 145 -5.44 -12.76 -5.13
CA GLY A 145 -4.11 -13.20 -5.58
C GLY A 145 -2.91 -12.40 -5.08
N GLY A 146 -3.10 -11.50 -4.11
CA GLY A 146 -2.03 -10.72 -3.49
C GLY A 146 -1.12 -11.47 -2.52
N GLY A 147 -1.30 -12.78 -2.35
CA GLY A 147 -0.53 -13.59 -1.42
C GLY A 147 -0.25 -15.00 -1.94
N LYS A 148 0.89 -15.59 -1.53
CA LYS A 148 1.30 -16.92 -1.98
C LYS A 148 0.43 -18.01 -1.34
N ARG A 149 -0.17 -18.86 -2.18
CA ARG A 149 -0.93 -20.04 -1.74
C ARG A 149 0.00 -21.21 -1.47
N CYS A 150 -0.42 -22.12 -0.60
CA CYS A 150 0.30 -23.36 -0.35
C CYS A 150 0.42 -24.18 -1.62
N ARG A 151 1.63 -24.71 -1.88
CA ARG A 151 1.92 -25.58 -3.03
C ARG A 151 1.26 -26.97 -2.94
N ALA A 152 0.81 -27.37 -1.76
CA ALA A 152 0.12 -28.66 -1.61
C ALA A 152 -1.22 -28.60 -2.34
N ASP A 153 -1.54 -29.71 -3.00
CA ASP A 153 -2.73 -29.82 -3.84
C ASP A 153 -4.02 -29.49 -3.06
N GLY A 154 -4.90 -28.70 -3.67
CA GLY A 154 -6.13 -28.19 -3.05
C GLY A 154 -5.97 -27.21 -1.87
N CYS A 155 -4.76 -26.84 -1.46
CA CYS A 155 -4.56 -26.05 -0.24
C CYS A 155 -4.55 -24.54 -0.49
N GLN A 156 -5.55 -23.83 0.03
CA GLN A 156 -5.66 -22.36 -0.09
C GLN A 156 -5.03 -21.58 1.08
N ARG A 157 -4.36 -22.27 2.01
CA ARG A 157 -3.72 -21.65 3.18
C ARG A 157 -2.53 -20.79 2.76
N PRO A 158 -2.18 -19.77 3.56
CA PRO A 158 -1.00 -18.98 3.31
C PRO A 158 0.28 -19.79 3.36
N ALA A 159 1.21 -19.40 2.50
CA ALA A 159 2.51 -19.99 2.39
C ALA A 159 3.61 -18.95 2.35
N TYR A 160 4.76 -19.35 2.87
CA TYR A 160 5.92 -18.47 3.02
C TYR A 160 7.13 -19.09 2.31
N GLU A 161 7.99 -18.23 1.78
CA GLU A 161 9.19 -18.66 1.06
C GLU A 161 10.13 -19.48 1.94
N ARG A 162 10.26 -19.11 3.23
CA ARG A 162 10.99 -19.87 4.25
C ARG A 162 10.45 -21.29 4.50
N ASN A 163 9.21 -21.57 4.08
CA ASN A 163 8.55 -22.85 4.25
C ASN A 163 8.39 -23.58 2.90
N ASP A 164 9.27 -23.34 1.92
CA ASP A 164 9.18 -23.89 0.55
C ASP A 164 7.84 -23.61 -0.16
N ASN A 165 7.21 -22.48 0.15
CA ASN A 165 5.86 -22.14 -0.31
C ASN A 165 4.81 -23.18 0.14
N LEU A 166 4.98 -23.76 1.32
CA LEU A 166 3.97 -24.54 2.02
C LEU A 166 3.39 -23.75 3.21
N CYS A 167 2.16 -24.08 3.57
CA CYS A 167 1.56 -23.62 4.82
C CYS A 167 2.17 -24.35 6.01
N ASP A 168 1.97 -23.83 7.22
CA ASP A 168 2.60 -24.39 8.43
C ASP A 168 2.23 -25.87 8.64
N VAL A 169 1.03 -26.30 8.24
CA VAL A 169 0.60 -27.71 8.31
C VAL A 169 1.31 -28.60 7.29
N HIS A 170 1.50 -28.14 6.05
CA HIS A 170 2.15 -28.93 5.01
C HIS A 170 3.68 -28.88 5.09
N CYS A 171 4.24 -27.79 5.62
CA CYS A 171 5.67 -27.68 5.91
C CYS A 171 6.10 -28.73 6.94
N SER A 172 5.35 -28.90 8.02
CA SER A 172 5.62 -29.93 9.04
C SER A 172 5.57 -31.34 8.45
N LYS A 173 4.62 -31.65 7.57
CA LYS A 173 4.51 -32.97 6.91
C LYS A 173 5.66 -33.26 5.93
N LYS A 174 6.24 -32.25 5.28
CA LYS A 174 7.36 -32.42 4.33
C LYS A 174 8.65 -32.86 5.04
N LYS A 175 8.94 -32.31 6.23
CA LYS A 175 10.16 -32.61 6.99
C LYS A 175 10.30 -34.08 7.39
N HIS A 176 9.19 -34.79 7.58
CA HIS A 176 9.20 -36.20 7.94
C HIS A 176 9.32 -37.17 6.75
N ARG A 177 9.18 -36.68 5.51
CA ARG A 177 9.26 -37.52 4.30
C ARG A 177 10.62 -37.48 3.61
N SER A 178 11.57 -36.71 4.13
CA SER A 178 12.90 -36.53 3.54
C SER A 178 14.03 -37.22 4.33
N ALA A 179 13.73 -38.24 5.14
CA ALA A 179 14.75 -39.12 5.69
C ALA A 179 15.02 -40.23 4.66
N PRO A 180 16.17 -40.21 3.95
CA PRO A 180 16.60 -41.37 3.18
C PRO A 180 16.99 -42.48 4.15
N TYR A 181 16.61 -43.71 3.80
CA TYR A 181 17.17 -44.94 4.37
C TYR A 181 18.69 -44.98 4.14
#